data_AF-A0A661VAS6-F1
#
_entry.id   AF-A0A661VAS6-F1
#
_cell.length_a   1.000
_cell.length_b   1.000
_cell.length_c   1.000
_cell.angle_alpha   90.00
_cell.angle_beta   90.00
_cell.angle_gamma   90.00
#
_symmetry.space_group_name_H-M   'P 1'
#
loop_
_entity.id
_entity.type
_entity.pdbx_description
1 polymer ?
#
loop_
_entity_poly.entity_id
_entity_poly.type
_entity_poly.pdbx_seq_one_letter_code
_entity_poly.pdbx_strand_id
1 'polypeptide(L)' 'MPYDFDRIIDRRHTDSVKWRRYEDDVLPLWVADMDFVSPEPV' A
#
# COMPACT_ATOMS: atom_id res chain seq x y z
N MET A 1 -2.48 15.46 -15.66
CA MET A 1 -1.85 15.59 -14.34
C MET A 1 -0.99 14.35 -14.13
N PRO A 2 0.30 14.48 -13.83
CA PRO A 2 1.13 13.30 -13.56
C PRO A 2 0.72 12.69 -12.21
N TYR A 3 0.39 11.39 -12.20
CA TYR A 3 0.25 10.63 -10.95
C TYR A 3 1.65 10.23 -10.47
N ASP A 4 1.93 10.41 -9.19
CA ASP A 4 3.20 10.04 -8.58
C ASP A 4 3.12 8.61 -8.02
N PHE A 5 3.63 7.66 -8.81
CA PHE A 5 3.75 6.26 -8.41
C PHE A 5 5.07 5.96 -7.66
N ASP A 6 5.99 6.94 -7.58
CA ASP A 6 7.26 6.79 -6.84
C ASP A 6 7.08 7.16 -5.35
N ARG A 7 5.96 7.83 -5.01
CA ARG A 7 5.60 8.12 -3.61
C ARG A 7 5.39 6.85 -2.81
N ILE A 8 6.24 6.66 -1.80
CA ILE A 8 6.09 5.59 -0.81
C ILE A 8 4.99 5.98 0.20
N ILE A 9 4.05 5.07 0.44
CA ILE A 9 2.95 5.24 1.39
C ILE A 9 3.10 4.18 2.48
N ASP A 10 3.20 4.60 3.74
CA ASP A 10 3.19 3.67 4.87
C ASP A 10 1.76 3.18 5.14
N ARG A 11 1.56 1.86 5.01
CA ARG A 11 0.28 1.18 5.18
C ARG A 11 0.25 0.27 6.43
N ARG A 12 1.28 0.28 7.27
CA ARG A 12 1.32 -0.53 8.51
C ARG A 12 0.33 -0.04 9.56
N HIS A 13 0.07 1.27 9.58
CA HIS A 13 -0.86 1.91 10.51
C HIS A 13 -2.30 1.98 9.99
N THR A 14 -2.65 1.17 8.98
CA THR A 14 -3.99 1.09 8.42
C THR A 14 -4.59 -0.30 8.63
N ASP A 15 -5.84 -0.49 8.21
CA ASP A 15 -6.50 -1.80 8.25
C ASP A 15 -6.05 -2.78 7.13
N SER A 16 -4.85 -2.61 6.56
CA SER A 16 -4.38 -3.41 5.44
C SER A 16 -4.04 -4.84 5.86
N VAL A 17 -4.74 -5.83 5.31
CA VAL A 17 -4.40 -7.26 5.51
C VAL A 17 -3.02 -7.59 4.93
N LYS A 18 -2.64 -6.94 3.82
CA LYS A 18 -1.32 -7.10 3.17
C LYS A 18 -0.18 -6.80 4.14
N TRP A 19 -0.30 -5.70 4.90
CA TRP A 19 0.75 -5.19 5.78
C TRP A 19 0.66 -5.66 7.23
N ARG A 20 -0.51 -6.11 7.71
CA ARG A 20 -0.68 -6.60 9.10
C ARG A 20 -0.45 -8.11 9.29
N ARG A 21 -0.24 -8.86 8.22
CA ARG A 21 -0.20 -10.35 8.29
C ARG A 21 1.12 -10.91 8.84
N TYR A 22 2.21 -10.19 8.66
CA TYR A 22 3.57 -10.60 9.02
C TYR A 22 4.26 -9.48 9.82
N GLU A 23 5.35 -9.84 10.48
CA GLU A 23 6.20 -8.91 11.26
C GLU A 23 6.90 -7.88 10.37
N ASP A 24 7.47 -6.85 10.98
CA ASP A 24 8.04 -5.68 10.27
C ASP A 24 9.26 -5.98 9.39
N ASP A 25 9.93 -7.12 9.62
CA ASP A 25 11.08 -7.59 8.84
C ASP A 25 10.67 -8.27 7.52
N VAL A 26 9.36 -8.43 7.28
CA VAL A 26 8.83 -9.00 6.04
C VAL A 26 8.35 -7.90 5.10
N LEU A 27 8.79 -7.95 3.83
CA LEU A 27 8.23 -7.15 2.76
C LEU A 27 7.05 -7.90 2.09
N PRO A 28 5.79 -7.47 2.26
CA PRO A 28 4.63 -8.23 1.79
C PRO A 28 4.38 -8.04 0.28
N LEU A 29 4.54 -9.12 -0.49
CA LEU A 29 4.35 -9.14 -1.96
C LEU A 29 3.32 -10.20 -2.43
N TRP A 30 2.32 -10.52 -1.58
CA TRP A 30 1.48 -11.71 -1.77
C TRP A 30 -0.01 -11.42 -2.05
N VAL A 31 -0.58 -10.34 -1.50
CA VAL A 31 -1.96 -9.94 -1.80
C VAL A 31 -2.01 -9.23 -3.14
N ALA A 32 -3.00 -9.55 -3.97
CA ALA A 32 -3.32 -8.80 -5.19
C ALA A 32 -3.98 -7.43 -4.87
N ASP A 33 -3.26 -6.59 -4.13
CA ASP A 33 -3.61 -5.22 -3.73
C ASP A 33 -2.39 -4.30 -3.94
N MET A 34 -2.62 -3.01 -4.17
CA MET A 34 -1.60 -2.03 -4.54
C MET A 34 -1.19 -1.15 -3.36
N ASP A 35 0.02 -0.61 -3.41
CA ASP A 35 0.52 0.38 -2.44
C ASP A 35 0.51 1.81 -3.01
N PHE A 36 -0.46 2.10 -3.88
CA PHE A 36 -0.70 3.42 -4.49
C PHE A 36 -1.98 4.04 -3.95
N VAL A 37 -2.10 5.37 -4.06
CA VAL A 37 -3.35 6.07 -3.75
C VAL A 37 -4.46 5.68 -4.74
N SER A 38 -5.69 5.60 -4.24
CA SER A 38 -6.88 5.53 -5.10
C SER A 38 -7.00 6.79 -5.96
N PRO A 39 -7.62 6.71 -7.15
CA PRO A 39 -7.93 7.90 -7.95
C PRO A 39 -8.90 8.82 -7.20
N GLU A 40 -8.86 10.11 -7.55
CA GLU A 40 -9.84 11.09 -7.09
C GLU A 40 -11.26 10.70 -7.54
N PRO A 41 -12.29 11.03 -6.74
CA PRO A 41 -13.68 10.84 -7.13
C PRO A 41 -14.03 11.54 -8.45
N VAL A 42 -15.04 11.02 -9.15
CA VAL A 42 -15.62 11.63 -10.36
C VAL A 42 -16.75 12.57 -9.97
#